data_AF-A0A421K816-F1
#
_entry.id   AF-A0A421K816-F1
#
_cell.length_a   1.000
_cell.length_b   1.000
_cell.length_c   1.000
_cell.angle_alpha   90.00
_cell.angle_beta   90.00
_cell.angle_gamma   90.00
#
_symmetry.space_group_name_H-M   'P 1'
#
loop_
_entity.id
_entity.type
_entity.pdbx_description
1 polymer ?
#
loop_
_entity_poly.entity_id
_entity_poly.type
_entity_poly.pdbx_seq_one_letter_code
_entity_poly.pdbx_strand_id
1 'polypeptide(L)' 'MKSTFVTKKLWIELFQAIGLTDANMQQWHQEFENRYPDGHQEFLEWIDIPADEISKIRAL' A
#
# COMPACT_ATOMS: atom_id res chain seq x y z
N MET A 1 13.49 -7.06 -18.38
CA MET A 1 13.37 -5.60 -18.16
C MET A 1 12.88 -5.43 -16.73
N LYS A 2 13.65 -4.78 -15.84
CA LYS A 2 13.15 -4.49 -14.48
C LYS A 2 12.01 -3.48 -14.65
N SER A 3 10.80 -3.83 -14.23
CA SER A 3 9.67 -2.91 -14.27
C SER A 3 10.04 -1.63 -13.52
N THR A 4 9.86 -0.48 -14.14
CA THR A 4 10.04 0.85 -13.54
C THR A 4 8.85 1.24 -12.66
N PHE A 5 7.82 0.41 -12.60
CA PHE A 5 6.61 0.64 -11.81
C PHE A 5 6.72 -0.03 -10.45
N VAL A 6 6.38 0.71 -9.41
CA VAL A 6 6.26 0.18 -8.06
C VAL A 6 5.02 -0.70 -8.02
N THR A 7 5.21 -1.97 -7.63
CA THR A 7 4.11 -2.90 -7.39
C THR A 7 3.85 -2.99 -5.89
N LYS A 8 2.66 -3.46 -5.49
CA LYS A 8 2.36 -3.81 -4.09
C LYS A 8 3.46 -4.66 -3.45
N LYS A 9 3.97 -5.66 -4.17
CA LYS A 9 5.04 -6.55 -3.69
C LYS A 9 6.33 -5.76 -3.41
N LEU A 10 6.77 -4.94 -4.37
CA LEU A 10 7.96 -4.11 -4.18
C LEU A 10 7.80 -3.15 -3.01
N TRP A 11 6.62 -2.56 -2.85
CA TRP A 11 6.33 -1.65 -1.74
C TRP A 11 6.46 -2.33 -0.38
N ILE A 12 5.91 -3.54 -0.24
CA ILE A 12 6.06 -4.37 0.97
C ILE A 12 7.54 -4.71 1.21
N GLU A 13 8.29 -5.10 0.17
CA GLU A 13 9.73 -5.39 0.28
C GLU A 13 10.53 -4.16 0.77
N LEU A 14 10.17 -2.95 0.34
CA LEU A 14 10.82 -1.71 0.81
C LEU A 14 10.53 -1.44 2.30
N PHE A 15 9.31 -1.68 2.77
CA PHE A 15 8.99 -1.58 4.19
C PHE A 15 9.76 -2.60 5.03
N GLN A 16 9.83 -3.85 4.56
CA GLN A 16 10.60 -4.90 5.23
C GLN A 16 12.09 -4.57 5.28
N ALA A 17 12.64 -3.98 4.21
CA ALA A 17 14.04 -3.60 4.13
C ALA A 17 14.46 -2.56 5.19
N ILE A 18 13.52 -1.74 5.69
CA ILE A 18 13.77 -0.78 6.79
C ILE A 18 13.33 -1.31 8.16
N GLY A 19 12.92 -2.58 8.25
CA GLY A 19 12.60 -3.26 9.51
C GLY A 19 11.16 -3.08 10.00
N LEU A 20 10.23 -2.63 9.16
CA LEU A 20 8.81 -2.61 9.53
C LEU A 20 8.25 -4.03 9.60
N THR A 21 7.58 -4.34 10.71
CA THR A 21 6.81 -5.59 10.86
C THR A 21 5.45 -5.49 10.19
N ASP A 22 4.78 -6.62 9.97
CA ASP A 22 3.40 -6.64 9.44
C ASP A 22 2.44 -5.79 10.28
N ALA A 23 2.60 -5.80 11.61
CA ALA A 23 1.82 -4.96 12.51
C ALA A 23 2.09 -3.47 12.31
N ASN A 24 3.35 -3.09 12.05
CA ASN A 24 3.67 -1.69 11.74
C ASN A 24 3.12 -1.27 10.38
N MET A 25 3.13 -2.16 9.38
CA MET A 25 2.55 -1.88 8.07
C MET A 25 1.03 -1.73 8.14
N GLN A 26 0.35 -2.56 8.94
CA GLN A 26 -1.09 -2.41 9.20
C GLN A 26 -1.40 -1.09 9.90
N GLN A 27 -0.61 -0.72 10.93
CA GLN A 27 -0.79 0.56 11.59
C GLN A 27 -0.57 1.73 10.62
N TRP A 28 0.49 1.69 9.81
CA TRP A 28 0.76 2.70 8.79
C TRP A 28 -0.40 2.82 7.79
N HIS A 29 -0.92 1.67 7.35
CA HIS A 29 -2.05 1.59 6.43
C HIS A 29 -3.31 2.26 7.00
N GLN A 30 -3.68 1.93 8.25
CA GLN A 30 -4.82 2.52 8.93
C GLN A 30 -4.64 4.03 9.14
N GLU A 31 -3.45 4.47 9.53
CA GLU A 31 -3.16 5.91 9.66
C GLU A 31 -3.24 6.64 8.31
N PHE A 32 -2.82 6.00 7.21
CA PHE A 32 -2.88 6.59 5.88
C PHE A 32 -4.33 6.71 5.39
N GLU A 33 -5.12 5.64 5.49
CA GLU A 33 -6.56 5.66 5.13
C GLU A 33 -7.33 6.67 5.98
N ASN A 34 -7.12 6.70 7.30
CA ASN A 34 -7.87 7.59 8.19
C ASN A 34 -7.56 9.07 7.97
N ARG A 35 -6.31 9.42 7.65
CA ARG A 35 -5.87 10.82 7.52
C ARG A 35 -5.99 11.34 6.09
N TYR A 36 -5.80 10.48 5.09
CA TYR A 36 -5.72 10.86 3.68
C TYR A 36 -6.41 9.81 2.78
N PRO A 37 -7.73 9.57 2.94
CA PRO A 37 -8.44 8.49 2.24
C PRO A 37 -8.36 8.62 0.71
N ASP A 38 -8.46 9.84 0.18
CA ASP A 38 -8.38 10.07 -1.27
C ASP A 38 -6.96 9.86 -1.80
N GLY A 39 -5.94 10.34 -1.06
CA GLY A 39 -4.53 10.13 -1.43
C GLY A 39 -4.12 8.66 -1.33
N HIS A 40 -4.72 7.92 -0.40
CA HIS A 40 -4.52 6.49 -0.28
C HIS A 40 -5.17 5.73 -1.45
N GLN A 41 -6.37 6.12 -1.89
CA GLN A 41 -6.99 5.58 -3.11
C GLN A 41 -6.08 5.78 -4.33
N GLU A 42 -5.64 7.02 -4.58
CA GLU A 42 -4.75 7.36 -5.71
C GLU A 42 -3.44 6.56 -5.66
N PHE A 43 -2.87 6.39 -4.46
CA PHE A 43 -1.66 5.61 -4.26
C PHE A 43 -1.84 4.14 -4.66
N LEU A 44 -2.95 3.51 -4.23
CA LEU A 44 -3.23 2.10 -4.55
C LEU A 44 -3.46 1.88 -6.04
N GLU A 45 -4.12 2.82 -6.71
CA GLU A 45 -4.29 2.81 -8.18
C GLU A 45 -2.94 2.99 -8.90
N TRP A 46 -2.07 3.87 -8.39
CA TRP A 46 -0.74 4.12 -8.95
C TRP A 46 0.17 2.88 -8.90
N ILE A 47 0.06 2.05 -7.86
CA ILE A 47 0.78 0.76 -7.77
C ILE A 47 0.04 -0.41 -8.47
N ASP A 48 -0.91 -0.09 -9.35
CA ASP A 48 -1.64 -1.02 -10.23
C ASP A 48 -2.46 -2.09 -9.47
N ILE A 49 -3.05 -1.72 -8.33
CA ILE A 49 -3.95 -2.60 -7.60
C ILE A 49 -5.35 -2.56 -8.24
N PRO A 50 -5.95 -3.71 -8.57
CA PRO A 50 -7.32 -3.77 -9.09
C PRO A 50 -8.37 -3.22 -8.12
N ALA A 51 -9.41 -2.58 -8.64
CA ALA A 51 -10.44 -1.91 -7.83
C ALA A 51 -11.14 -2.82 -6.79
N ASP A 52 -11.30 -4.11 -7.09
CA ASP A 52 -11.88 -5.08 -6.15
C ASP A 52 -10.94 -5.41 -4.98
N GLU A 53 -9.62 -5.35 -5.22
CA GLU A 53 -8.61 -5.50 -4.18
C GLU A 53 -8.43 -4.20 -3.38
N ILE A 54 -8.48 -3.03 -4.03
CA ILE A 54 -8.47 -1.73 -3.34
C ILE A 54 -9.57 -1.65 -2.31
N SER A 55 -10.80 -2.05 -2.67
CA SER A 55 -11.95 -2.02 -1.77
C SER A 55 -11.73 -2.88 -0.52
N LYS A 56 -11.04 -4.02 -0.65
CA LYS A 56 -10.71 -4.91 0.48
C LYS A 56 -9.60 -4.31 1.34
N ILE A 57 -8.58 -3.75 0.69
CA ILE A 57 -7.42 -3.13 1.35
C ILE A 57 -7.87 -1.93 2.20
N ARG A 58 -8.72 -1.04 1.67
CA ARG A 58 -9.21 0.13 2.38
C ARG A 58 -10.17 -0.18 3.53
N ALA A 59 -10.66 -1.43 3.62
CA ALA A 59 -11.55 -1.89 4.69
C ALA A 59 -10.82 -2.57 5.87
N LEU A 60 -9.48 -2.65 5.83
CA LEU A 60 -8.62 -3.18 6.90
C LEU A 60 -8.37 -2.14 8.01
#